data_AF-A0A7X7WG58-F1
#
_entry.id   AF-A0A7X7WG58-F1
#
_cell.length_a   1.000
_cell.length_b   1.000
_cell.length_c   1.000
_cell.angle_alpha   90.00
_cell.angle_beta   90.00
_cell.angle_gamma   90.00
#
_symmetry.space_group_name_H-M   'P 1'
#
loop_
_entity.id
_entity.type
_entity.pdbx_description
1 polymer ?
#
loop_
_entity_poly.entity_id
_entity_poly.type
_entity_poly.pdbx_seq_one_letter_code
_entity_poly.pdbx_strand_id
1 'polypeptide(L)'
;QTVKNIKKPVVAVFLGADLKTVEKMKMIPAFSLDDAAAVAVRTLRKETGTGFSHTDNYWKKHFLGIINRERKDISSSQKYIRGLFSGGTFCNEAQVLLKYKLKDIYSNSPILSVNKLDNPLISEKHSLIDLGADEFTVGRPHPMIDYSLRNKRIIQEASDRTVAVILLDIVLGYGANPNPLTEIIPAIQQAKATAKKGRRAISIICSVTGTDKDPQNRATVVKGLSENGVTVMESNAAACRLAGLIVTHEVSHDKR
;
A
#
# COMPACT_ATOMS: atom_id res chain seq x y z
N GLN A 1 -2.20 -21.76 -23.90
CA GLN A 1 -2.27 -21.78 -25.38
C GLN A 1 -3.07 -20.60 -25.96
N THR A 2 -3.86 -19.87 -25.17
CA THR A 2 -4.90 -18.94 -25.64
C THR A 2 -4.41 -17.55 -26.08
N VAL A 3 -3.39 -16.97 -25.43
CA VAL A 3 -2.99 -15.57 -25.70
C VAL A 3 -2.33 -15.37 -27.07
N LYS A 4 -1.63 -16.40 -27.59
CA LYS A 4 -0.94 -16.34 -28.90
C LYS A 4 -1.90 -16.11 -30.08
N ASN A 5 -3.19 -16.38 -29.90
CA ASN A 5 -4.22 -16.22 -30.94
C ASN A 5 -4.94 -14.87 -30.87
N ILE A 6 -4.62 -14.03 -29.87
CA ILE A 6 -5.21 -12.71 -29.70
C ILE A 6 -4.48 -11.70 -30.60
N LYS A 7 -5.23 -11.01 -31.47
CA LYS A 7 -4.68 -10.00 -32.40
C LYS A 7 -4.41 -8.63 -31.75
N LYS A 8 -5.08 -8.34 -30.62
CA LYS A 8 -4.88 -7.11 -29.86
C LYS A 8 -3.66 -7.24 -28.94
N PRO A 9 -2.91 -6.15 -28.67
CA PRO A 9 -1.89 -6.16 -27.62
C PRO A 9 -2.49 -6.59 -26.28
N VAL A 10 -1.81 -7.47 -25.56
CA VAL A 10 -2.22 -7.96 -24.25
C VAL A 10 -1.22 -7.49 -23.21
N VAL A 11 -1.66 -6.61 -22.32
CA VAL A 11 -0.88 -6.20 -21.14
C VAL A 11 -1.22 -7.14 -19.99
N ALA A 12 -0.21 -7.68 -19.33
CA ALA A 12 -0.38 -8.64 -18.25
C ALA A 12 0.39 -8.20 -17.00
N VAL A 13 -0.32 -8.13 -15.88
CA VAL A 13 0.25 -7.96 -14.55
C VAL A 13 0.03 -9.23 -13.74
N PHE A 14 1.10 -10.00 -13.59
CA PHE A 14 1.15 -11.13 -12.67
C PHE A 14 2.06 -10.73 -11.51
N LEU A 15 1.45 -10.31 -10.40
CA LEU A 15 2.17 -9.75 -9.25
C LEU A 15 3.24 -10.72 -8.76
N GLY A 16 4.50 -10.26 -8.80
CA GLY A 16 5.66 -11.04 -8.36
C GLY A 16 6.20 -12.06 -9.37
N ALA A 17 5.63 -12.16 -10.57
CA ALA A 17 6.15 -13.00 -11.63
C ALA A 17 7.39 -12.39 -12.29
N ASP A 18 8.21 -13.27 -12.90
CA ASP A 18 9.31 -12.85 -13.77
C ASP A 18 8.78 -12.24 -15.07
N LEU A 19 9.12 -10.97 -15.32
CA LEU A 19 8.65 -10.23 -16.49
C LEU A 19 9.11 -10.88 -17.81
N LYS A 20 10.30 -11.50 -17.84
CA LYS A 20 10.80 -12.19 -19.04
C LYS A 20 9.94 -13.40 -19.39
N THR A 21 9.40 -14.07 -18.38
CA THR A 21 8.47 -15.19 -18.56
C THR A 21 7.16 -14.72 -19.18
N VAL A 22 6.66 -13.55 -18.79
CA VAL A 22 5.47 -12.91 -19.40
C VAL A 22 5.72 -12.51 -20.86
N GLU A 23 6.88 -11.92 -21.16
CA GLU A 23 7.29 -11.56 -22.54
C GLU A 23 7.37 -12.78 -23.46
N LYS A 24 7.96 -13.89 -22.98
CA LYS A 24 8.02 -15.17 -23.72
C LYS A 24 6.64 -15.71 -24.11
N MET A 25 5.60 -15.35 -23.36
CA MET A 25 4.21 -15.69 -23.67
C MET A 25 3.54 -14.74 -24.68
N LYS A 26 4.30 -13.80 -25.27
CA LYS A 26 3.83 -12.76 -26.19
C LYS A 26 2.85 -11.76 -25.55
N MET A 27 3.03 -11.48 -24.26
CA MET A 27 2.31 -10.44 -23.55
C MET A 27 3.27 -9.29 -23.22
N ILE A 28 2.72 -8.08 -23.08
CA ILE A 28 3.44 -6.91 -22.59
C ILE A 28 3.43 -6.97 -21.07
N PRO A 29 4.58 -7.16 -20.40
CA PRO A 29 4.64 -7.29 -18.96
C PRO A 29 4.38 -5.94 -18.28
N ALA A 30 3.73 -5.99 -17.13
CA ALA A 30 3.64 -4.88 -16.19
C ALA A 30 3.96 -5.38 -14.77
N PHE A 31 4.61 -4.52 -13.98
CA PHE A 31 5.16 -4.90 -12.68
C PHE A 31 4.18 -4.71 -11.51
N SER A 32 3.31 -3.70 -11.60
CA SER A 32 2.29 -3.34 -10.61
C SER A 32 0.97 -3.00 -11.30
N LEU A 33 -0.12 -2.89 -10.53
CA LEU A 33 -1.46 -2.60 -11.04
C LEU A 33 -1.51 -1.23 -11.74
N ASP A 34 -0.88 -0.22 -11.15
CA ASP A 34 -0.78 1.13 -11.75
C ASP A 34 0.07 1.13 -13.01
N ASP A 35 1.16 0.36 -13.01
CA ASP A 35 2.03 0.16 -14.16
C ASP A 35 1.29 -0.53 -15.30
N ALA A 36 0.45 -1.53 -15.00
CA ALA A 36 -0.38 -2.21 -15.98
C ALA A 36 -1.35 -1.23 -16.65
N ALA A 37 -1.99 -0.36 -15.87
CA ALA A 37 -2.86 0.68 -16.41
C ALA A 37 -2.08 1.67 -17.30
N ALA A 38 -0.92 2.14 -16.86
CA ALA A 38 -0.08 3.06 -17.63
C ALA A 38 0.41 2.41 -18.94
N VAL A 39 0.90 1.19 -18.89
CA VAL A 39 1.35 0.42 -20.06
C VAL A 39 0.21 0.16 -21.02
N ALA A 40 -1.00 -0.16 -20.54
CA ALA A 40 -2.18 -0.34 -21.39
C ALA A 40 -2.56 0.94 -22.14
N VAL A 41 -2.58 2.09 -21.46
CA VAL A 41 -2.88 3.39 -22.08
C VAL A 41 -1.82 3.75 -23.13
N ARG A 42 -0.53 3.60 -22.81
CA ARG A 42 0.57 3.85 -23.75
C ARG A 42 0.50 2.97 -24.98
N THR A 43 0.23 1.67 -24.77
CA THR A 43 0.07 0.69 -25.84
C THR A 43 -1.07 1.09 -26.78
N LEU A 44 -2.21 1.54 -26.23
CA LEU A 44 -3.33 2.03 -27.02
C LEU A 44 -2.98 3.28 -27.83
N ARG A 45 -2.20 4.20 -27.25
CA ARG A 45 -1.75 5.44 -27.88
C ARG A 45 -0.55 5.27 -28.84
N LYS A 46 0.02 4.06 -28.93
CA LYS A 46 1.23 3.76 -29.71
C LYS A 46 2.43 4.62 -29.30
N GLU A 47 2.49 5.02 -28.04
CA GLU A 47 3.62 5.76 -27.47
C GLU A 47 4.82 4.80 -27.26
N THR A 48 6.03 5.29 -27.48
CA THR A 48 7.27 4.53 -27.20
C THR A 48 7.72 4.77 -25.76
N GLY A 49 8.21 3.72 -25.09
CA GLY A 49 8.69 3.77 -23.70
C GLY A 49 8.25 2.57 -22.86
N THR A 50 8.88 2.40 -21.70
CA THR A 50 8.47 1.44 -20.67
C THR A 50 7.38 2.05 -19.78
N GLY A 51 6.80 1.28 -18.85
CA GLY A 51 5.80 1.75 -17.89
C GLY A 51 6.32 2.80 -16.89
N PHE A 52 5.88 2.76 -15.64
CA PHE A 52 6.51 3.56 -14.59
C PHE A 52 7.96 3.10 -14.37
N SER A 53 8.84 4.00 -13.93
CA SER A 53 10.17 3.60 -13.49
C SER A 53 10.06 2.63 -12.31
N HIS A 54 10.88 1.59 -12.29
CA HIS A 54 10.95 0.64 -11.17
C HIS A 54 12.13 0.92 -10.24
N THR A 55 12.87 2.01 -10.46
CA THR A 55 14.08 2.32 -9.70
C THR A 55 13.79 3.18 -8.47
N ASP A 56 14.50 2.88 -7.39
CA ASP A 56 14.39 3.60 -6.12
C ASP A 56 14.78 5.06 -6.27
N ASN A 57 15.83 5.35 -7.04
CA ASN A 57 16.31 6.70 -7.28
C ASN A 57 15.25 7.59 -7.95
N TYR A 58 14.50 7.03 -8.91
CA TYR A 58 13.40 7.77 -9.54
C TYR A 58 12.33 8.14 -8.51
N TRP A 59 11.85 7.16 -7.75
CA TRP A 59 10.78 7.39 -6.76
C TRP A 59 11.23 8.25 -5.59
N LYS A 60 12.48 8.12 -5.16
CA LYS A 60 13.08 8.97 -4.12
C LYS A 60 13.11 10.43 -4.57
N LYS A 61 13.53 10.70 -5.81
CA LYS A 61 13.50 12.06 -6.37
C LYS A 61 12.06 12.57 -6.47
N HIS A 62 11.15 11.73 -6.96
CA HIS A 62 9.74 12.08 -7.15
C HIS A 62 9.00 12.36 -5.82
N PHE A 63 9.36 11.65 -4.76
CA PHE A 63 8.73 11.77 -3.44
C PHE A 63 9.56 12.54 -2.42
N LEU A 64 10.67 13.18 -2.79
CA LEU A 64 11.62 13.76 -1.84
C LEU A 64 10.96 14.72 -0.84
N GLY A 65 10.07 15.60 -1.31
CA GLY A 65 9.34 16.52 -0.44
C GLY A 65 8.42 15.80 0.55
N ILE A 66 7.74 14.74 0.09
CA ILE A 66 6.85 13.93 0.94
C ILE A 66 7.68 13.14 1.95
N ILE A 67 8.77 12.50 1.53
CA ILE A 67 9.68 11.75 2.40
C ILE A 67 10.21 12.64 3.52
N ASN A 68 10.70 13.84 3.19
CA ASN A 68 11.23 14.77 4.18
C ASN A 68 10.15 15.23 5.18
N ARG A 69 8.94 15.49 4.70
CA ARG A 69 7.80 15.84 5.55
C ARG A 69 7.43 14.71 6.51
N GLU A 70 7.24 13.50 5.99
CA GLU A 70 6.78 12.35 6.78
C GLU A 70 7.85 11.86 7.77
N ARG A 71 9.14 12.02 7.45
CA ARG A 71 10.25 11.61 8.33
C ARG A 71 10.57 12.57 9.45
N LYS A 72 10.14 13.83 9.36
CA LYS A 72 10.59 14.92 10.25
C LYS A 72 10.55 14.54 11.73
N ASP A 73 9.49 13.84 12.14
CA ASP A 73 9.22 13.47 13.53
C ASP A 73 9.21 11.93 13.76
N ILE A 74 9.80 11.18 12.84
CA ILE A 74 10.01 9.72 12.96
C ILE A 74 11.41 9.48 13.54
N SER A 75 11.48 8.79 14.68
CA SER A 75 12.77 8.48 15.33
C SER A 75 13.48 7.28 14.69
N SER A 76 14.77 7.12 14.96
CA SER A 76 15.56 5.96 14.50
C SER A 76 15.11 4.61 15.08
N SER A 77 14.30 4.61 16.15
CA SER A 77 13.69 3.40 16.71
C SER A 77 12.40 3.00 15.98
N GLN A 78 11.79 3.92 15.24
CA GLN A 78 10.60 3.67 14.42
C GLN A 78 11.05 3.13 13.07
N LYS A 79 11.03 1.80 12.93
CA LYS A 79 11.61 1.10 11.79
C LYS A 79 10.57 0.42 10.93
N TYR A 80 9.38 0.18 11.45
CA TYR A 80 8.49 -0.79 10.83
C TYR A 80 7.26 -0.20 10.15
N ILE A 81 6.79 -0.95 9.16
CA ILE A 81 5.55 -0.71 8.42
C ILE A 81 4.48 -1.64 8.98
N ARG A 82 3.26 -1.13 9.12
CA ARG A 82 2.05 -1.88 9.44
C ARG A 82 1.02 -1.67 8.34
N GLY A 83 0.96 -2.60 7.39
CA GLY A 83 -0.04 -2.63 6.33
C GLY A 83 -1.31 -3.31 6.83
N LEU A 84 -2.44 -2.60 6.76
CA LEU A 84 -3.74 -3.11 7.20
C LEU A 84 -4.71 -3.04 6.01
N PHE A 85 -4.67 -4.06 5.16
CA PHE A 85 -5.33 -4.05 3.86
C PHE A 85 -6.75 -4.64 3.90
N SER A 86 -7.63 -4.15 3.04
CA SER A 86 -8.99 -4.64 2.86
C SER A 86 -9.14 -5.41 1.56
N GLY A 87 -8.36 -5.06 0.53
CA GLY A 87 -8.22 -5.87 -0.67
C GLY A 87 -6.98 -6.76 -0.63
N GLY A 88 -7.16 -8.07 -0.73
CA GLY A 88 -6.06 -9.04 -0.77
C GLY A 88 -5.06 -8.81 -1.91
N THR A 89 -5.52 -8.36 -3.08
CA THR A 89 -4.63 -8.00 -4.21
C THR A 89 -3.72 -6.82 -3.85
N PHE A 90 -4.21 -5.83 -3.12
CA PHE A 90 -3.38 -4.70 -2.66
C PHE A 90 -2.36 -5.15 -1.62
N CYS A 91 -2.74 -6.06 -0.72
CA CYS A 91 -1.81 -6.69 0.22
C CYS A 91 -0.70 -7.47 -0.52
N ASN A 92 -1.07 -8.26 -1.53
CA ASN A 92 -0.11 -9.01 -2.35
C ASN A 92 0.84 -8.08 -3.13
N GLU A 93 0.32 -7.01 -3.73
CA GLU A 93 1.16 -6.01 -4.41
C GLU A 93 2.12 -5.33 -3.42
N ALA A 94 1.67 -5.00 -2.22
CA ALA A 94 2.51 -4.43 -1.18
C ALA A 94 3.66 -5.38 -0.80
N GLN A 95 3.37 -6.67 -0.64
CA GLN A 95 4.37 -7.71 -0.39
C GLN A 95 5.40 -7.79 -1.53
N VAL A 96 4.94 -7.81 -2.79
CA VAL A 96 5.83 -7.83 -3.97
C VAL A 96 6.75 -6.62 -4.00
N LEU A 97 6.23 -5.42 -3.75
CA LEU A 97 7.00 -4.18 -3.85
C LEU A 97 7.98 -3.99 -2.70
N LEU A 98 7.58 -4.36 -1.48
CA LEU A 98 8.37 -4.11 -0.27
C LEU A 98 9.46 -5.17 -0.06
N LYS A 99 9.25 -6.43 -0.47
CA LYS A 99 10.24 -7.51 -0.24
C LYS A 99 11.57 -7.32 -0.96
N TYR A 100 11.59 -6.54 -2.03
CA TYR A 100 12.84 -6.21 -2.73
C TYR A 100 13.68 -5.16 -1.99
N LYS A 101 13.10 -4.47 -1.00
CA LYS A 101 13.72 -3.36 -0.28
C LYS A 101 13.95 -3.66 1.18
N LEU A 102 13.05 -4.42 1.79
CA LEU A 102 13.00 -4.67 3.22
C LEU A 102 13.19 -6.16 3.49
N LYS A 103 13.90 -6.46 4.58
CA LYS A 103 13.99 -7.80 5.15
C LYS A 103 12.91 -7.95 6.22
N ASP A 104 12.68 -9.19 6.65
CA ASP A 104 11.79 -9.51 7.77
C ASP A 104 10.36 -8.95 7.59
N ILE A 105 9.79 -9.19 6.40
CA ILE A 105 8.38 -8.92 6.13
C ILE A 105 7.56 -10.15 6.51
N TYR A 106 6.47 -9.91 7.23
CA TYR A 106 5.51 -10.90 7.68
C TYR A 106 4.12 -10.60 7.10
N SER A 107 3.35 -11.65 6.85
CA SER A 107 1.96 -11.55 6.43
C SER A 107 1.13 -12.72 6.96
N ASN A 108 -0.18 -12.49 7.11
CA ASN A 108 -1.13 -13.57 7.33
C ASN A 108 -1.43 -14.33 6.03
N SER A 109 -1.17 -13.76 4.84
CA SER A 109 -1.29 -14.44 3.55
C SER A 109 0.00 -14.23 2.73
N PRO A 110 1.11 -14.89 3.11
CA PRO A 110 2.42 -14.59 2.56
C PRO A 110 2.58 -15.11 1.12
N ILE A 111 3.15 -14.27 0.26
CA ILE A 111 3.70 -14.70 -1.02
C ILE A 111 5.07 -15.37 -0.84
N LEU A 112 5.61 -15.96 -1.91
CA LEU A 112 6.95 -16.56 -1.88
C LEU A 112 8.01 -15.56 -1.38
N SER A 113 8.82 -16.02 -0.42
CA SER A 113 9.88 -15.26 0.27
C SER A 113 9.39 -14.18 1.25
N VAL A 114 8.12 -14.24 1.68
CA VAL A 114 7.58 -13.47 2.82
C VAL A 114 7.29 -14.44 3.96
N ASN A 115 7.55 -14.02 5.20
CA ASN A 115 7.34 -14.88 6.37
C ASN A 115 5.84 -14.95 6.73
N LYS A 116 5.39 -16.11 7.19
CA LYS A 116 4.05 -16.27 7.77
C LYS A 116 4.07 -15.72 9.20
N LEU A 117 3.01 -15.01 9.60
CA LEU A 117 2.78 -14.67 11.01
C LEU A 117 2.29 -15.89 11.78
N ASP A 118 2.84 -16.10 12.97
CA ASP A 118 2.35 -17.12 13.90
C ASP A 118 0.94 -16.79 14.38
N ASN A 119 0.68 -15.50 14.68
CA ASN A 119 -0.64 -15.00 15.02
C ASN A 119 -1.01 -13.79 14.14
N PRO A 120 -2.00 -13.91 13.23
CA PRO A 120 -2.45 -12.80 12.39
C PRO A 120 -2.92 -11.54 13.16
N LEU A 121 -3.27 -11.68 14.44
CA LEU A 121 -3.68 -10.58 15.32
C LEU A 121 -2.51 -9.80 15.95
N ILE A 122 -1.28 -10.30 15.82
CA ILE A 122 -0.09 -9.71 16.43
C ILE A 122 0.91 -9.42 15.32
N SER A 123 1.21 -8.15 15.08
CA SER A 123 2.19 -7.76 14.08
C SER A 123 3.61 -7.99 14.56
N GLU A 124 4.48 -8.43 13.66
CA GLU A 124 5.92 -8.62 13.87
C GLU A 124 6.71 -7.85 12.82
N LYS A 125 7.76 -7.13 13.26
CA LYS A 125 8.67 -6.36 12.39
C LYS A 125 7.92 -5.64 11.27
N HIS A 126 8.20 -5.80 9.98
CA HIS A 126 7.30 -5.29 8.95
C HIS A 126 6.14 -6.27 8.76
N SER A 127 4.90 -5.83 8.93
CA SER A 127 3.71 -6.70 8.78
C SER A 127 2.74 -6.13 7.77
N LEU A 128 2.29 -6.97 6.83
CA LEU A 128 1.32 -6.64 5.79
C LEU A 128 0.14 -7.62 5.92
N ILE A 129 -0.96 -7.14 6.48
CA ILE A 129 -2.12 -7.95 6.85
C ILE A 129 -3.22 -7.77 5.81
N ASP A 130 -3.68 -8.87 5.22
CA ASP A 130 -4.95 -8.91 4.50
C ASP A 130 -6.08 -9.16 5.49
N LEU A 131 -6.80 -8.12 5.87
CA LEU A 131 -7.94 -8.22 6.78
C LEU A 131 -9.18 -8.82 6.09
N GLY A 132 -9.15 -8.98 4.76
CA GLY A 132 -10.20 -9.62 3.98
C GLY A 132 -10.10 -11.15 3.96
N ALA A 133 -8.98 -11.70 4.45
CA ALA A 133 -8.76 -13.12 4.53
C ALA A 133 -9.77 -13.81 5.46
N ASP A 134 -10.05 -15.09 5.18
CA ASP A 134 -11.10 -15.88 5.84
C ASP A 134 -10.97 -15.86 7.36
N GLU A 135 -9.75 -15.92 7.92
CA GLU A 135 -9.55 -15.90 9.38
C GLU A 135 -10.10 -14.65 10.09
N PHE A 136 -10.34 -13.55 9.36
CA PHE A 136 -10.85 -12.30 9.89
C PHE A 136 -12.32 -12.05 9.58
N THR A 137 -12.90 -12.78 8.63
CA THR A 137 -14.27 -12.59 8.13
C THR A 137 -15.27 -13.64 8.62
N VAL A 138 -14.81 -14.68 9.35
CA VAL A 138 -15.71 -15.62 10.03
C VAL A 138 -16.61 -14.88 11.03
N GLY A 139 -17.92 -14.87 10.75
CA GLY A 139 -18.93 -14.23 11.60
C GLY A 139 -18.88 -12.70 11.64
N ARG A 140 -18.19 -12.07 10.67
CA ARG A 140 -18.02 -10.61 10.59
C ARG A 140 -18.14 -10.12 9.15
N PRO A 141 -18.66 -8.91 8.90
CA PRO A 141 -18.62 -8.33 7.56
C PRO A 141 -17.18 -8.17 7.06
N HIS A 142 -16.99 -8.26 5.74
CA HIS A 142 -15.69 -8.03 5.10
C HIS A 142 -15.18 -6.61 5.40
N PRO A 143 -13.87 -6.38 5.60
CA PRO A 143 -13.31 -5.06 5.98
C PRO A 143 -13.48 -3.96 4.93
N MET A 144 -13.92 -4.30 3.71
CA MET A 144 -14.33 -3.28 2.72
C MET A 144 -15.68 -2.64 3.07
N ILE A 145 -16.52 -3.35 3.84
CA ILE A 145 -17.88 -2.97 4.21
C ILE A 145 -17.91 -2.36 5.61
N ASP A 146 -17.24 -3.01 6.57
CA ASP A 146 -17.21 -2.61 7.98
C ASP A 146 -15.76 -2.38 8.43
N TYR A 147 -15.45 -1.19 8.96
CA TYR A 147 -14.07 -0.86 9.34
C TYR A 147 -13.72 -1.23 10.79
N SER A 148 -14.59 -1.90 11.54
CA SER A 148 -14.44 -2.12 12.99
C SER A 148 -13.13 -2.81 13.34
N LEU A 149 -12.78 -3.91 12.65
CA LEU A 149 -11.53 -4.64 12.91
C LEU A 149 -10.32 -3.78 12.51
N ARG A 150 -10.37 -3.17 11.33
CA ARG A 150 -9.29 -2.32 10.83
C ARG A 150 -9.01 -1.14 11.76
N ASN A 151 -10.06 -0.47 12.23
CA ASN A 151 -9.95 0.66 13.16
C ASN A 151 -9.30 0.24 14.49
N LYS A 152 -9.71 -0.91 15.04
CA LYS A 152 -9.06 -1.49 16.23
C LYS A 152 -7.57 -1.75 15.97
N ARG A 153 -7.21 -2.32 14.82
CA ARG A 153 -5.82 -2.55 14.45
C ARG A 153 -5.03 -1.26 14.24
N ILE A 154 -5.58 -0.24 13.60
CA ILE A 154 -4.92 1.08 13.46
C ILE A 154 -4.49 1.61 14.84
N ILE A 155 -5.37 1.54 15.84
CA ILE A 155 -5.09 2.00 17.20
C ILE A 155 -4.06 1.10 17.91
N GLN A 156 -4.19 -0.22 17.77
CA GLN A 156 -3.24 -1.20 18.31
C GLN A 156 -1.83 -0.95 17.77
N GLU A 157 -1.69 -0.88 16.45
CA GLU A 157 -0.40 -0.64 15.79
C GLU A 157 0.20 0.72 16.16
N ALA A 158 -0.65 1.72 16.34
CA ALA A 158 -0.21 3.03 16.77
C ALA A 158 0.35 3.06 18.19
N SER A 159 0.09 2.05 19.01
CA SER A 159 0.62 1.95 20.38
C SER A 159 2.06 1.40 20.41
N ASP A 160 2.44 0.64 19.39
CA ASP A 160 3.81 0.16 19.23
C ASP A 160 4.76 1.31 18.87
N ARG A 161 5.80 1.52 19.70
CA ARG A 161 6.76 2.63 19.56
C ARG A 161 7.76 2.41 18.41
N THR A 162 7.80 1.22 17.83
CA THR A 162 8.68 0.86 16.72
C THR A 162 8.04 1.07 15.35
N VAL A 163 6.76 1.44 15.29
CA VAL A 163 6.03 1.69 14.05
C VAL A 163 6.32 3.09 13.54
N ALA A 164 6.82 3.17 12.30
CA ALA A 164 7.02 4.41 11.55
C ALA A 164 5.84 4.73 10.64
N VAL A 165 5.31 3.70 9.98
CA VAL A 165 4.30 3.84 8.93
C VAL A 165 3.13 2.90 9.18
N ILE A 166 1.90 3.42 9.10
CA ILE A 166 0.68 2.63 8.92
C ILE A 166 0.23 2.82 7.46
N LEU A 167 0.08 1.72 6.74
CA LEU A 167 -0.26 1.68 5.32
C LEU A 167 -1.65 1.10 5.12
N LEU A 168 -2.51 1.82 4.40
CA LEU A 168 -3.93 1.51 4.24
C LEU A 168 -4.35 1.52 2.76
N ASP A 169 -5.42 0.80 2.44
CA ASP A 169 -6.23 0.95 1.23
C ASP A 169 -7.69 1.25 1.61
N ILE A 170 -8.31 2.16 0.87
CA ILE A 170 -9.75 2.38 0.90
C ILE A 170 -10.30 2.08 -0.49
N VAL A 171 -11.24 1.14 -0.56
CA VAL A 171 -11.96 0.78 -1.78
C VAL A 171 -13.36 1.38 -1.71
N LEU A 172 -13.75 2.08 -2.77
CA LEU A 172 -15.05 2.72 -2.91
C LEU A 172 -15.91 1.97 -3.94
N GLY A 173 -17.13 2.48 -4.16
CA GLY A 173 -18.10 1.93 -5.10
C GLY A 173 -19.22 1.17 -4.40
N TYR A 174 -20.05 0.53 -5.20
CA TYR A 174 -21.18 -0.26 -4.73
C TYR A 174 -20.70 -1.46 -3.90
N GLY A 175 -21.37 -1.71 -2.78
CA GLY A 175 -21.02 -2.80 -1.86
C GLY A 175 -19.82 -2.51 -0.96
N ALA A 176 -19.17 -1.35 -1.07
CA ALA A 176 -18.20 -0.88 -0.10
C ALA A 176 -18.88 -0.08 1.04
N ASN A 177 -18.11 0.27 2.06
CA ASN A 177 -18.57 1.12 3.15
C ASN A 177 -19.22 2.42 2.60
N PRO A 178 -20.44 2.78 3.02
CA PRO A 178 -21.12 3.98 2.50
C PRO A 178 -20.56 5.29 3.06
N ASN A 179 -19.90 5.27 4.23
CA ASN A 179 -19.42 6.45 4.94
C ASN A 179 -17.96 6.27 5.43
N PRO A 180 -16.99 6.01 4.52
CA PRO A 180 -15.65 5.58 4.90
C PRO A 180 -14.91 6.59 5.78
N LEU A 181 -15.11 7.89 5.52
CA LEU A 181 -14.50 8.97 6.32
C LEU A 181 -14.98 8.97 7.75
N THR A 182 -16.30 8.90 7.96
CA THR A 182 -16.92 8.90 9.29
C THR A 182 -16.42 7.75 10.14
N GLU A 183 -16.20 6.58 9.54
CA GLU A 183 -15.71 5.42 10.26
C GLU A 183 -14.20 5.44 10.52
N ILE A 184 -13.37 5.83 9.55
CA ILE A 184 -11.92 5.68 9.67
C ILE A 184 -11.22 6.85 10.37
N ILE A 185 -11.74 8.08 10.24
CA ILE A 185 -11.12 9.29 10.79
C ILE A 185 -10.92 9.22 12.31
N PRO A 186 -11.91 8.77 13.12
CA PRO A 186 -11.72 8.67 14.57
C PRO A 186 -10.53 7.79 14.97
N ALA A 187 -10.35 6.64 14.30
CA ALA A 187 -9.23 5.74 14.55
C ALA A 187 -7.88 6.36 14.14
N ILE A 188 -7.84 7.08 13.01
CA ILE A 188 -6.65 7.81 12.55
C ILE A 188 -6.25 8.90 13.54
N GLN A 189 -7.21 9.70 14.01
CA GLN A 189 -6.97 10.76 14.98
C GLN A 189 -6.48 10.19 16.31
N GLN A 190 -7.10 9.10 16.78
CA GLN A 190 -6.65 8.40 17.99
C GLN A 190 -5.24 7.82 17.84
N ALA A 191 -4.92 7.18 16.71
CA ALA A 191 -3.57 6.67 16.43
C ALA A 191 -2.51 7.78 16.51
N LYS A 192 -2.78 8.92 15.88
CA LYS A 192 -1.90 10.09 15.93
C LYS A 192 -1.77 10.68 17.32
N ALA A 193 -2.87 10.77 18.07
CA ALA A 193 -2.85 11.25 19.46
C ALA A 193 -2.01 10.32 20.35
N THR A 194 -2.15 9.00 20.20
CA THR A 194 -1.32 7.99 20.89
C THR A 194 0.16 8.17 20.59
N ALA A 195 0.52 8.35 19.30
CA ALA A 195 1.90 8.61 18.89
C ALA A 195 2.44 9.91 19.53
N LYS A 196 1.66 11.00 19.45
CA LYS A 196 2.03 12.31 20.00
C LYS A 196 2.23 12.26 21.52
N LYS A 197 1.39 11.55 22.26
CA LYS A 197 1.56 11.31 23.71
C LYS A 197 2.89 10.62 24.02
N GLY A 198 3.33 9.73 23.13
CA GLY A 198 4.64 9.07 23.18
C GLY A 198 5.82 9.90 22.65
N ARG A 199 5.61 11.19 22.33
CA ARG A 199 6.59 12.12 21.71
C ARG A 199 7.17 11.60 20.40
N ARG A 200 6.32 11.02 19.54
CA ARG A 200 6.66 10.53 18.20
C ARG A 200 5.55 10.84 17.20
N ALA A 201 5.85 10.77 15.91
CA ALA A 201 4.85 10.79 14.85
C ALA A 201 4.70 9.41 14.19
N ILE A 202 3.53 9.11 13.63
CA ILE A 202 3.34 7.98 12.72
C ILE A 202 2.89 8.55 11.38
N SER A 203 3.57 8.16 10.30
CA SER A 203 3.10 8.45 8.95
C SER A 203 1.96 7.49 8.61
N ILE A 204 0.78 8.03 8.30
CA ILE A 204 -0.34 7.22 7.83
C ILE A 204 -0.48 7.48 6.34
N ILE A 205 -0.25 6.45 5.54
CA ILE A 205 -0.30 6.49 4.08
C ILE A 205 -1.48 5.67 3.60
N CYS A 206 -2.26 6.20 2.67
CA CYS A 206 -3.42 5.52 2.12
C CYS A 206 -3.45 5.61 0.60
N SER A 207 -3.94 4.56 -0.06
CA SER A 207 -4.42 4.66 -1.44
C SER A 207 -5.94 4.56 -1.47
N VAL A 208 -6.60 5.35 -2.33
CA VAL A 208 -8.07 5.32 -2.48
C VAL A 208 -8.41 4.84 -3.88
N THR A 209 -8.94 3.61 -3.96
CA THR A 209 -9.38 2.98 -5.21
C THR A 209 -10.88 3.20 -5.41
N GLY A 210 -11.24 3.85 -6.52
CA GLY A 210 -12.61 4.21 -6.85
C GLY A 210 -12.63 5.36 -7.86
N THR A 211 -13.79 5.97 -8.04
CA THR A 211 -14.02 7.09 -8.94
C THR A 211 -14.79 8.22 -8.27
N ASP A 212 -14.75 9.42 -8.85
CA ASP A 212 -15.54 10.56 -8.35
C ASP A 212 -17.06 10.36 -8.59
N LYS A 213 -17.43 9.34 -9.36
CA LYS A 213 -18.82 8.94 -9.63
C LYS A 213 -19.34 7.84 -8.69
N ASP A 214 -18.48 7.26 -7.86
CA ASP A 214 -18.91 6.30 -6.85
C ASP A 214 -19.80 6.98 -5.80
N PRO A 215 -20.69 6.23 -5.10
CA PRO A 215 -21.58 6.80 -4.09
C PRO A 215 -20.86 7.63 -3.01
N GLN A 216 -19.64 7.26 -2.66
CA GLN A 216 -18.82 7.93 -1.65
C GLN A 216 -18.06 9.16 -2.19
N ASN A 217 -17.95 9.31 -3.51
CA ASN A 217 -17.13 10.28 -4.24
C ASN A 217 -15.63 10.27 -3.84
N ARG A 218 -14.77 9.75 -4.73
CA ARG A 218 -13.33 9.62 -4.45
C ARG A 218 -12.64 10.93 -4.08
N ALA A 219 -12.87 12.03 -4.80
CA ALA A 219 -12.28 13.33 -4.49
C ALA A 219 -12.60 13.81 -3.06
N THR A 220 -13.85 13.66 -2.62
CA THR A 220 -14.29 13.98 -1.25
C THR A 220 -13.56 13.12 -0.22
N VAL A 221 -13.46 11.81 -0.45
CA VAL A 221 -12.74 10.89 0.44
C VAL A 221 -11.25 11.25 0.52
N VAL A 222 -10.60 11.49 -0.61
CA VAL A 222 -9.18 11.89 -0.66
C VAL A 222 -8.94 13.19 0.11
N LYS A 223 -9.81 14.18 -0.10
CA LYS A 223 -9.75 15.47 0.60
C LYS A 223 -9.91 15.28 2.11
N GLY A 224 -10.94 14.57 2.55
CA GLY A 224 -11.21 14.35 3.97
C GLY A 224 -10.08 13.60 4.69
N LEU A 225 -9.47 12.60 4.05
CA LEU A 225 -8.29 11.92 4.59
C LEU A 225 -7.09 12.88 4.71
N SER A 226 -6.84 13.67 3.67
CA SER A 226 -5.71 14.61 3.62
C SER A 226 -5.82 15.72 4.67
N GLU A 227 -7.04 16.27 4.85
CA GLU A 227 -7.34 17.26 5.91
C GLU A 227 -7.15 16.68 7.32
N ASN A 228 -7.30 15.36 7.47
CA ASN A 228 -7.00 14.63 8.71
C ASN A 228 -5.54 14.11 8.74
N GLY A 229 -4.69 14.66 7.87
CA GLY A 229 -3.25 14.47 7.79
C GLY A 229 -2.80 13.08 7.33
N VAL A 230 -3.64 12.36 6.60
CA VAL A 230 -3.23 11.13 5.90
C VAL A 230 -2.52 11.53 4.61
N THR A 231 -1.40 10.89 4.31
CA THR A 231 -0.76 11.02 3.00
C THR A 231 -1.47 10.12 2.01
N VAL A 232 -2.34 10.70 1.17
CA VAL A 232 -3.07 9.93 0.16
C VAL A 232 -2.29 9.89 -1.15
N MET A 233 -1.99 8.67 -1.61
CA MET A 233 -1.25 8.41 -2.84
C MET A 233 -2.18 7.97 -3.97
N GLU A 234 -1.75 8.21 -5.21
CA GLU A 234 -2.56 7.96 -6.42
C GLU A 234 -2.80 6.46 -6.70
N SER A 235 -1.94 5.59 -6.18
CA SER A 235 -2.06 4.14 -6.33
C SER A 235 -1.54 3.41 -5.08
N ASN A 236 -1.97 2.16 -4.91
CA ASN A 236 -1.44 1.27 -3.88
C ASN A 236 0.07 1.09 -4.02
N ALA A 237 0.56 0.89 -5.26
CA ALA A 237 1.99 0.76 -5.52
C ALA A 237 2.79 2.03 -5.16
N ALA A 238 2.26 3.23 -5.43
CA ALA A 238 2.87 4.49 -5.00
C ALA A 238 2.91 4.62 -3.48
N ALA A 239 1.83 4.23 -2.78
CA ALA A 239 1.75 4.19 -1.33
C ALA A 239 2.80 3.24 -0.73
N CYS A 240 2.95 2.04 -1.29
CA CYS A 240 3.95 1.05 -0.86
C CYS A 240 5.37 1.56 -1.09
N ARG A 241 5.66 2.13 -2.26
CA ARG A 241 6.98 2.70 -2.58
C ARG A 241 7.36 3.81 -1.61
N LEU A 242 6.43 4.72 -1.32
CA LEU A 242 6.64 5.79 -0.34
C LEU A 242 6.87 5.22 1.07
N ALA A 243 6.06 4.26 1.51
CA ALA A 243 6.21 3.62 2.82
C ALA A 243 7.59 2.97 2.99
N GLY A 244 8.04 2.22 1.98
CA GLY A 244 9.38 1.64 1.93
C GLY A 244 10.46 2.73 2.02
N LEU A 245 10.34 3.78 1.19
CA LEU A 245 11.28 4.90 1.18
C LEU A 245 11.32 5.69 2.49
N ILE A 246 10.24 5.72 3.29
CA ILE A 246 10.23 6.36 4.60
C ILE A 246 11.05 5.55 5.61
N VAL A 247 10.92 4.22 5.62
CA VAL A 247 11.60 3.37 6.62
C VAL A 247 13.03 2.97 6.24
N THR A 248 13.40 3.06 4.96
CA THR A 248 14.79 2.84 4.52
C THR A 248 15.61 4.11 4.75
N HIS A 249 16.13 4.30 5.96
CA HIS A 249 17.12 5.35 6.20
C HIS A 249 18.35 5.09 5.33
N GLU A 250 18.72 6.06 4.49
CA GLU A 250 20.10 6.08 4.02
C GLU A 250 20.97 6.44 5.21
N VAL A 251 21.98 5.63 5.48
CA VAL A 251 23.17 6.11 6.15
C VAL A 251 23.70 7.21 5.24
N SER A 252 23.51 8.46 5.64
CA SER A 252 24.25 9.58 5.08
C SER A 252 25.72 9.18 5.15
N HIS A 253 26.29 8.84 3.99
CA HIS A 253 27.73 8.77 3.85
C HIS A 253 28.21 10.20 4.00
N ASP A 254 28.42 10.59 5.25
CA ASP A 254 29.23 11.74 5.58
C ASP A 254 30.60 11.43 5.01
N LYS A 255 30.96 12.17 3.96
CA LYS A 255 32.24 12.05 3.28
C LYS A 255 33.33 12.27 4.33
N ARG A 256 34.10 11.23 4.63
CA ARG A 256 35.49 11.39 5.05
C ARG A 256 36.38 11.20 3.84
#